data_AF-A0A6B1E004-F1
#
_entry.id   AF-A0A6B1E004-F1
#
_cell.length_a   1.000
_cell.length_b   1.000
_cell.length_c   1.000
_cell.angle_alpha   90.00
_cell.angle_beta   90.00
_cell.angle_gamma   90.00
#
_symmetry.space_group_name_H-M   'P 1'
#
loop_
_entity.id
_entity.type
_entity.pdbx_description
1 polymer ?
#
loop_
_entity_poly.entity_id
_entity_poly.type
_entity_poly.pdbx_seq_one_letter_code
_entity_poly.pdbx_strand_id
1 'polypeptide(L)'
;MVRKPAHKTASGHTWIAVYITHNLPEAHIVLGRLRAHGIPAMLHQEAGASALGITYGNLGEIKLLVSPADYDQAAALLHDNSSPALEANNAPVQLIWQQDDTREE
;
A
#
# COMPACT_ATOMS: atom_id res chain seq x y z
N MET A 1 -0.43 -23.10 -13.74
CA MET A 1 0.67 -23.21 -12.76
C MET A 1 1.72 -22.14 -13.12
N VAL A 2 1.53 -20.91 -12.64
CA VAL A 2 2.34 -19.74 -13.03
C VAL A 2 3.64 -19.75 -12.22
N ARG A 3 4.78 -19.77 -12.92
CA ARG A 3 6.12 -19.79 -12.33
C ARG A 3 6.52 -18.34 -11.99
N LYS A 4 6.70 -18.03 -10.71
CA LYS A 4 7.25 -16.74 -10.24
C LYS A 4 8.75 -16.67 -10.60
N PRO A 5 9.24 -15.62 -11.28
CA PRO A 5 10.68 -15.44 -11.48
C PRO A 5 11.31 -14.92 -10.17
N ALA A 6 12.09 -15.76 -9.50
CA ALA A 6 12.92 -15.40 -8.37
C ALA A 6 14.25 -14.84 -8.88
N HIS A 7 14.43 -13.52 -8.86
CA HIS A 7 15.73 -12.91 -9.15
C HIS A 7 16.64 -13.07 -7.93
N LYS A 8 17.65 -13.94 -8.07
CA LYS A 8 18.67 -14.23 -7.06
C LYS A 8 19.84 -13.26 -7.22
N THR A 9 19.87 -12.17 -6.47
CA THR A 9 21.07 -11.34 -6.32
C THR A 9 21.94 -11.89 -5.19
N ALA A 10 23.24 -12.00 -5.45
CA ALA A 10 24.22 -12.53 -4.52
C ALA A 10 24.24 -11.71 -3.23
N SER A 11 24.33 -12.37 -2.06
CA SER A 11 24.07 -11.89 -0.68
C SER A 11 22.60 -11.95 -0.17
N GLY A 12 21.97 -13.11 -0.36
CA GLY A 12 21.30 -13.83 0.74
C GLY A 12 19.92 -13.38 1.23
N HIS A 13 19.29 -12.36 0.65
CA HIS A 13 17.93 -11.96 1.04
C HIS A 13 17.00 -12.15 -0.17
N THR A 14 16.35 -13.31 -0.23
CA THR A 14 15.27 -13.57 -1.19
C THR A 14 14.12 -12.62 -0.86
N TRP A 15 13.63 -11.88 -1.84
CA TRP A 15 12.44 -11.04 -1.71
C TRP A 15 11.33 -11.58 -2.60
N ILE A 16 10.11 -11.61 -2.09
CA ILE A 16 8.92 -12.12 -2.79
C ILE A 16 7.86 -11.03 -2.88
N ALA A 17 7.28 -10.86 -4.06
CA ALA A 17 6.15 -9.97 -4.26
C ALA A 17 4.89 -10.52 -3.61
N VAL A 18 4.30 -9.74 -2.70
CA VAL A 18 3.01 -10.03 -2.04
C VAL A 18 1.86 -9.25 -2.66
N TYR A 19 2.13 -8.07 -3.22
CA TYR A 19 1.13 -7.20 -3.82
C TYR A 19 1.72 -6.43 -5.01
N ILE A 20 0.91 -6.20 -6.04
CA ILE A 20 1.30 -5.48 -7.25
C ILE A 20 0.20 -4.47 -7.57
N THR A 21 0.57 -3.20 -7.76
CA THR A 21 -0.33 -2.13 -8.18
C THR A 21 0.38 -1.21 -9.18
N HIS A 22 -0.38 -0.38 -9.87
CA HIS A 22 0.11 0.70 -10.72
C HIS A 22 -0.03 2.07 -10.04
N ASN A 23 -0.59 2.10 -8.83
CA ASN A 23 -0.90 3.32 -8.09
C ASN A 23 0.09 3.53 -6.94
N LEU A 24 0.95 4.54 -7.07
CA LEU A 24 2.00 4.84 -6.07
C LEU A 24 1.44 5.23 -4.69
N PRO A 25 0.44 6.13 -4.57
CA PRO A 25 -0.25 6.39 -3.31
C PRO A 25 -0.76 5.12 -2.62
N GLU A 26 -1.45 4.24 -3.36
CA GLU A 26 -1.95 2.97 -2.84
C GLU A 26 -0.79 2.09 -2.33
N ALA A 27 0.28 1.97 -3.12
CA ALA A 27 1.47 1.20 -2.74
C ALA A 27 2.08 1.69 -1.41
N HIS A 28 2.12 3.00 -1.17
CA HIS A 28 2.58 3.57 0.10
C HIS A 28 1.63 3.31 1.27
N ILE A 29 0.31 3.36 1.05
CA ILE A 29 -0.68 3.02 2.07
C ILE A 29 -0.50 1.57 2.51
N VAL A 30 -0.38 0.65 1.55
CA VAL A 30 -0.20 -0.78 1.80
C VAL A 30 1.15 -1.05 2.48
N LEU A 31 2.22 -0.40 2.03
CA LEU A 31 3.55 -0.47 2.68
C LEU A 31 3.47 0.00 4.14
N GLY A 32 2.80 1.12 4.40
CA GLY A 32 2.60 1.66 5.74
C GLY A 32 1.85 0.68 6.63
N ARG A 33 0.79 0.06 6.12
CA ARG A 33 0.02 -0.98 6.84
C ARG A 33 0.92 -2.15 7.24
N LEU A 34 1.71 -2.71 6.32
CA LEU A 34 2.61 -3.83 6.65
C LEU A 34 3.65 -3.44 7.71
N ARG A 35 4.27 -2.26 7.56
CA ARG A 35 5.29 -1.77 8.50
C ARG A 35 4.72 -1.50 9.89
N ALA A 36 3.49 -0.99 9.98
CA ALA A 36 2.79 -0.78 11.25
C ALA A 36 2.57 -2.09 12.02
N HIS A 37 2.43 -3.22 11.31
CA HIS A 37 2.34 -4.55 11.90
C HIS A 37 3.70 -5.24 12.11
N GLY A 38 4.81 -4.50 11.98
CA GLY A 38 6.16 -5.02 12.19
C GLY A 38 6.71 -5.84 11.03
N ILE A 39 6.04 -5.87 9.87
CA ILE A 39 6.49 -6.64 8.71
C ILE A 39 7.44 -5.78 7.87
N PRO A 40 8.71 -6.18 7.69
CA PRO A 40 9.65 -5.46 6.85
C PRO A 40 9.27 -5.63 5.37
N ALA A 41 8.86 -4.53 4.75
CA ALA A 41 8.45 -4.47 3.35
C ALA A 41 9.14 -3.34 2.58
N MET A 42 9.27 -3.52 1.27
CA MET A 42 9.89 -2.57 0.35
C MET A 42 9.08 -2.46 -0.94
N LEU A 43 9.06 -1.26 -1.52
CA LEU A 43 8.49 -1.03 -2.86
C LEU A 43 9.59 -1.14 -3.91
N HIS A 44 9.27 -1.80 -5.01
CA HIS A 44 10.13 -1.90 -6.18
C HIS A 44 9.35 -1.44 -7.42
N GLN A 45 9.85 -0.41 -8.08
CA GLN A 45 9.30 0.16 -9.31
C GLN A 45 10.44 0.40 -10.29
N GLU A 46 10.18 0.19 -11.58
CA GLU A 46 11.16 0.48 -12.63
C GLU A 46 11.38 2.00 -12.75
N ALA A 47 12.60 2.46 -12.44
CA ALA A 47 12.93 3.89 -12.33
C ALA A 47 12.67 4.69 -13.62
N GLY A 48 12.83 4.06 -14.79
CA GLY A 48 12.59 4.70 -16.09
C GLY A 48 11.10 4.95 -16.37
N ALA A 49 10.19 4.17 -15.79
CA ALA A 49 8.76 4.29 -16.06
C ALA A 49 8.18 5.57 -15.45
N SER A 50 8.55 5.87 -14.20
CA SER A 50 8.09 7.08 -13.51
C SER A 50 8.59 8.35 -14.20
N ALA A 51 9.84 8.37 -14.67
CA ALA A 51 10.42 9.51 -15.38
C ALA A 51 9.78 9.77 -16.76
N LEU A 52 9.33 8.71 -17.45
CA LEU A 52 8.68 8.81 -18.77
C LEU A 52 7.16 8.92 -18.70
N GLY A 53 6.56 8.97 -17.49
CA GLY A 53 5.11 9.02 -17.31
C GLY A 53 4.40 7.72 -17.70
N ILE A 54 5.12 6.60 -17.78
CA ILE A 54 4.56 5.29 -18.13
C ILE A 54 4.02 4.64 -16.85
N THR A 55 2.69 4.65 -16.70
CA THR A 55 2.00 4.12 -15.52
C THR A 55 1.30 2.78 -15.75
N TYR A 56 1.26 2.30 -17.00
CA TYR A 56 0.56 1.07 -17.38
C TYR A 56 1.50 0.02 -17.97
N GLY A 57 1.12 -1.26 -17.81
CA GLY A 57 1.91 -2.40 -18.27
C GLY A 57 3.04 -2.76 -17.29
N ASN A 58 3.94 -3.66 -17.71
CA ASN A 58 5.02 -4.17 -16.85
C ASN A 58 5.99 -3.09 -16.35
N LEU A 59 6.15 -2.01 -17.10
CA LEU A 59 7.04 -0.91 -16.72
C LEU A 59 6.41 -0.04 -15.62
N GLY A 60 5.09 0.12 -15.62
CA GLY A 60 4.36 0.87 -14.60
C GLY A 60 4.08 0.07 -13.31
N GLU A 61 4.47 -1.20 -13.24
CA GLU A 61 4.21 -2.04 -12.08
C GLU A 61 5.03 -1.59 -10.86
N ILE A 62 4.33 -1.45 -9.73
CA ILE A 62 4.92 -1.24 -8.42
C ILE A 62 4.70 -2.52 -7.63
N LYS A 63 5.80 -3.18 -7.27
CA LYS A 63 5.82 -4.47 -6.57
C LYS A 63 6.15 -4.23 -5.10
N LEU A 64 5.26 -4.67 -4.23
CA LEU A 64 5.50 -4.70 -2.80
C LEU A 64 6.16 -6.02 -2.43
N LEU A 65 7.38 -5.93 -1.95
CA LEU A 65 8.26 -7.05 -1.66
C LEU A 65 8.38 -7.26 -0.15
N VAL A 66 8.34 -8.52 0.27
CA VAL A 66 8.53 -8.98 1.65
C VAL A 66 9.52 -10.15 1.68
N SER A 67 10.03 -10.47 2.87
CA SER A 67 10.81 -11.69 3.07
C SER A 67 9.90 -12.92 2.95
N PRO A 68 10.42 -14.08 2.50
CA PRO A 68 9.64 -15.32 2.36
C PRO A 68 9.00 -15.77 3.67
N ALA A 69 9.65 -15.50 4.81
CA ALA A 69 9.14 -15.82 6.14
C ALA A 69 7.86 -15.05 6.49
N ASP A 70 7.75 -13.81 6.00
CA ASP A 70 6.63 -12.91 6.31
C ASP A 70 5.52 -12.93 5.24
N TYR A 71 5.70 -13.71 4.16
CA TYR A 71 4.78 -13.70 3.02
C TYR A 71 3.35 -14.07 3.41
N ASP A 72 3.18 -15.11 4.22
CA ASP A 72 1.86 -15.60 4.62
C ASP A 72 1.15 -14.58 5.52
N GLN A 73 1.87 -14.03 6.50
CA GLN A 73 1.38 -12.98 7.38
C GLN A 73 1.00 -11.71 6.59
N ALA A 74 1.86 -11.27 5.68
CA ALA A 74 1.59 -10.12 4.83
C ALA A 74 0.37 -10.37 3.94
N ALA A 75 0.28 -11.53 3.30
CA ALA A 75 -0.85 -11.89 2.46
C ALA A 75 -2.17 -11.90 3.26
N ALA A 76 -2.16 -12.45 4.47
CA ALA A 76 -3.32 -12.46 5.35
C ALA A 76 -3.77 -11.04 5.72
N LEU A 77 -2.85 -10.15 6.11
CA LEU A 77 -3.16 -8.75 6.44
C LEU A 77 -3.74 -7.97 5.27
N LEU A 78 -3.31 -8.27 4.04
CA LEU A 78 -3.81 -7.61 2.84
C LEU A 78 -5.16 -8.17 2.37
N HIS A 79 -5.41 -9.46 2.62
CA HIS A 79 -6.68 -10.11 2.29
C HIS A 79 -7.76 -9.96 3.35
N ASP A 80 -7.39 -9.55 4.57
CA ASP A 80 -8.33 -9.15 5.61
C ASP A 80 -9.02 -7.85 5.18
N ASN A 81 -10.06 -8.05 4.35
CA ASN A 81 -11.03 -7.07 3.89
C ASN A 81 -12.03 -6.75 5.00
N SER A 82 -11.54 -6.58 6.22
CA SER A 82 -12.21 -5.73 7.19
C SER A 82 -11.99 -4.29 6.74
N SER A 83 -12.53 -3.92 5.57
CA SER A 83 -13.03 -2.55 5.44
C SER A 83 -13.89 -2.39 6.69
N PRO A 84 -13.69 -1.38 7.57
CA PRO A 84 -14.87 -0.88 8.23
C PRO A 84 -15.78 -0.59 7.05
N ALA A 85 -16.82 -1.41 6.88
CA ALA A 85 -17.95 -0.98 6.11
C ALA A 85 -18.23 0.36 6.76
N LEU A 86 -17.83 1.44 6.08
CA LEU A 86 -18.37 2.76 6.31
C LEU A 86 -19.82 2.47 6.00
N GLU A 87 -20.55 2.00 7.02
CA GLU A 87 -21.99 1.93 6.98
C GLU A 87 -22.33 3.30 6.44
N ALA A 88 -22.89 3.34 5.24
CA ALA A 88 -23.25 4.57 4.56
C ALA A 88 -24.41 5.16 5.37
N ASN A 89 -24.09 5.58 6.58
CA ASN A 89 -24.94 6.31 7.43
C ASN A 89 -24.98 7.67 6.76
N ASN A 90 -26.07 7.92 6.05
CA ASN A 90 -26.43 9.24 5.56
C ASN A 90 -26.68 10.22 6.73
N ALA A 91 -26.01 10.04 7.89
CA ALA A 91 -25.91 11.06 8.90
C ALA A 91 -25.30 12.27 8.21
N PRO A 92 -25.97 13.43 8.27
CA PRO A 92 -25.32 14.65 7.86
C PRO A 92 -24.06 14.82 8.71
N VAL A 93 -22.91 14.96 8.04
CA VAL A 93 -21.68 15.43 8.70
C VAL A 93 -22.03 16.74 9.39
N GLN A 94 -22.10 16.72 10.73
CA GLN A 94 -22.27 17.94 11.50
C GLN A 94 -20.92 18.66 11.52
N LEU A 95 -20.78 19.68 10.67
CA LEU A 95 -19.72 20.67 10.84
C LEU A 95 -19.99 21.41 12.14
N ILE A 96 -19.17 21.13 13.16
CA ILE A 96 -19.16 21.90 14.40
C ILE A 96 -18.44 23.21 14.07
N TRP A 97 -19.18 24.22 13.63
CA TRP A 97 -18.66 25.59 13.59
C TRP A 97 -18.57 26.09 15.02
N GLN A 98 -17.35 26.19 15.55
CA GLN A 98 -17.11 26.87 16.81
C GLN A 98 -17.25 28.38 16.55
N GLN A 99 -18.46 28.92 16.77
CA GLN A 99 -18.67 30.37 16.77
C GLN A 99 -17.94 30.94 17.98
N ASP A 100 -16.78 31.55 17.75
CA ASP A 100 -16.22 32.53 18.66
C ASP A 100 -17.11 33.76 18.57
N ASP A 101 -18.07 33.85 19.50
CA ASP A 101 -18.89 35.04 19.71
C ASP A 101 -17.97 36.10 20.32
N THR A 102 -17.24 36.80 19.46
CA THR A 102 -16.54 38.01 19.85
C THR A 102 -17.61 39.05 20.15
N ARG A 103 -17.94 39.17 21.44
CA ARG A 103 -18.70 40.29 21.99
C ARG A 103 -17.94 41.57 21.67
N GLU A 104 -18.49 42.38 20.78
CA GLU A 104 -18.19 43.81 20.74
C GLU A 104 -19.41 44.56 21.28
N GLU A 105 -19.10 45.57 22.09
CA GLU A 105 -19.85 46.15 23.22
C GLU A 105 -21.22 46.78 22.92
#